data_AF-A0A816LC25-F1
#
_entry.id   AF-A0A816LC25-F1
#
_cell.length_a   1.000
_cell.length_b   1.000
_cell.length_c   1.000
_cell.angle_alpha   90.00
_cell.angle_beta   90.00
_cell.angle_gamma   90.00
#
_symmetry.space_group_name_H-M   'P 1'
#
loop_
_entity.id
_entity.type
_entity.pdbx_description
1 polymer ?
#
loop_
_entity_poly.entity_id
_entity_poly.type
_entity_poly.pdbx_seq_one_letter_code
_entity_poly.pdbx_strand_id
1 'polypeptide(L)'
;MRQIELGLSKWSILWVDDRIYNEKWENKEHMEHASAKALNMNVHFIPKSTTENALSFLRSPFGQRLKNKDTFRIVTDMNRENEYPVYNAGARLIKAVRKMGFNNECMVFTSDEKKAKQILESELRLEEQRFVTVSDKTGKLRNFVNFGEMPTSKQQSNFDTSSKLYISSKSNYYKNDTNSYKSTITTVEEEYGAIGGDNFNTYIDMNSHMMHNPRNTDITKLVRNCNKRNLANDRHNCVLLTTGSFNPIHPLHLQNLLNAKKFLECEHQPPWNVLAGYISPTHDSYVHGKLGDSAWIPARDRCQLCDGAIEEQGSDVSSWVSVSRGESEWSDGFVDFGPVTENLRDFLNDALVDQQKILRYPLCVVYICGLDHFNKCSYAERMAKQDNMSCAIVYRVGCDEQQISRSVKKSGCIYIPLVKERNKLTDVSSTLIRQYFQKSASNTSNIERFIYPNVRRYMSKKYGKK
;
A
#
# COMPACT_ATOMS: atom_id res chain seq x y z
N MET A 1 15.77 26.19 -9.62
CA MET A 1 15.72 24.70 -9.58
C MET A 1 15.84 24.09 -8.18
N ARG A 2 16.35 24.81 -7.15
CA ARG A 2 16.50 24.31 -5.75
C ARG A 2 15.20 24.02 -4.95
N GLN A 3 14.02 24.29 -5.50
CA GLN A 3 12.73 24.08 -4.81
C GLN A 3 12.01 22.77 -5.21
N ILE A 4 12.62 21.90 -6.01
CA ILE A 4 11.96 20.67 -6.51
C ILE A 4 12.08 19.50 -5.51
N GLU A 5 12.95 19.58 -4.50
CA GLU A 5 13.30 18.41 -3.66
C GLU A 5 12.72 18.38 -2.25
N LEU A 6 12.03 19.42 -1.76
CA LEU A 6 11.43 19.39 -0.43
C LEU A 6 9.98 18.90 -0.49
N GLY A 7 9.83 17.57 -0.58
CA GLY A 7 8.61 16.84 -0.24
C GLY A 7 7.44 17.03 -1.21
N LEU A 8 7.23 16.06 -2.11
CA LEU A 8 5.88 15.85 -2.64
C LEU A 8 4.99 15.50 -1.45
N SER A 9 4.22 16.47 -0.98
CA SER A 9 3.18 16.18 0.00
C SER A 9 2.03 15.44 -0.70
N LYS A 10 1.21 14.73 0.09
CA LYS A 10 0.03 14.02 -0.41
C LYS A 10 -0.85 14.91 -1.29
N TRP A 11 -0.93 16.20 -0.96
CA TRP A 11 -1.82 17.19 -1.55
C TRP A 11 -1.00 18.27 -2.27
N SER A 12 -1.11 18.35 -3.59
CA SER A 12 -0.31 19.29 -4.39
C SER A 12 -1.18 20.25 -5.20
N ILE A 13 -0.74 21.50 -5.32
CA ILE A 13 -1.40 22.52 -6.13
C ILE A 13 -0.39 23.13 -7.09
N LEU A 14 -0.60 22.96 -8.39
CA LEU A 14 0.13 23.70 -9.41
C LEU A 14 -0.52 25.07 -9.59
N TRP A 15 0.17 26.13 -9.17
CA TRP A 15 -0.32 27.50 -9.30
C TRP A 15 0.42 28.22 -10.41
N VAL A 16 -0.31 28.73 -11.40
CA VAL A 16 0.27 29.40 -12.57
C VAL A 16 -0.21 30.84 -12.67
N ASP A 17 0.69 31.78 -12.40
CA ASP A 17 0.39 33.22 -12.32
C ASP A 17 1.65 34.02 -12.64
N ASP A 18 1.53 35.11 -13.40
CA ASP A 18 2.66 35.92 -13.85
C ASP A 18 3.28 36.78 -12.74
N ARG A 19 2.54 37.00 -11.65
CA ARG A 19 2.96 37.76 -10.46
C ARG A 19 3.34 36.87 -9.28
N ILE A 20 3.50 35.56 -9.48
CA ILE A 20 3.76 34.59 -8.39
C ILE A 20 5.04 34.85 -7.57
N TYR A 21 5.99 35.62 -8.12
CA TYR A 21 7.22 36.02 -7.43
C TYR A 21 7.17 37.45 -6.86
N ASN A 22 6.07 38.18 -7.06
CA ASN A 22 5.88 39.51 -6.49
C ASN A 22 5.50 39.38 -5.02
N GLU A 23 6.25 40.04 -4.13
CA GLU A 23 6.00 40.01 -2.69
C GLU A 23 4.63 40.56 -2.30
N LYS A 24 4.08 41.48 -3.11
CA LYS A 24 2.77 42.10 -2.92
C LYS A 24 1.66 41.42 -3.72
N TRP A 25 1.90 40.21 -4.22
CA TRP A 25 0.90 39.45 -4.95
C TRP A 25 -0.24 39.02 -4.03
N GLU A 26 -1.46 39.47 -4.33
CA GLU A 26 -2.65 39.28 -3.51
C GLU A 26 -2.97 37.81 -3.20
N ASN A 27 -2.70 36.91 -4.15
CA ASN A 27 -2.98 35.49 -3.99
C ASN A 27 -1.97 34.77 -3.07
N LYS A 28 -0.86 35.42 -2.70
CA LYS A 28 0.10 34.88 -1.73
C LYS A 28 -0.56 34.62 -0.38
N GLU A 29 -1.44 35.52 0.07
CA GLU A 29 -2.21 35.33 1.31
C GLU A 29 -3.09 34.07 1.24
N HIS A 30 -3.59 33.72 0.05
CA HIS A 30 -4.41 32.52 -0.13
C HIS A 30 -3.60 31.23 -0.03
N MET A 31 -2.36 31.23 -0.54
CA MET A 31 -1.41 30.13 -0.36
C MET A 31 -1.02 29.97 1.11
N GLU A 32 -0.68 31.07 1.79
CA GLU A 32 -0.36 31.08 3.22
C GLU A 32 -1.55 30.61 4.07
N HIS A 33 -2.75 31.09 3.75
CA HIS A 33 -3.99 30.68 4.43
C HIS A 33 -4.25 29.18 4.30
N ALA A 34 -4.09 28.62 3.09
CA ALA A 34 -4.26 27.19 2.85
C ALA A 34 -3.21 26.38 3.61
N SER A 35 -1.94 26.79 3.56
CA SER A 35 -0.86 26.14 4.31
C SER A 35 -1.09 26.20 5.83
N ALA A 36 -1.63 27.31 6.35
CA ALA A 36 -1.86 27.50 7.78
C ALA A 36 -3.12 26.83 8.30
N LYS A 37 -4.24 26.83 7.54
CA LYS A 37 -5.49 26.17 7.97
C LYS A 37 -5.46 24.67 7.79
N ALA A 38 -4.65 24.19 6.86
CA ALA A 38 -4.45 22.77 6.65
C ALA A 38 -3.50 22.18 7.71
N LEU A 39 -3.70 22.50 9.00
CA LEU A 39 -2.86 22.02 10.11
C LEU A 39 -2.73 20.48 10.16
N ASN A 40 -3.69 19.77 9.54
CA ASN A 40 -3.68 18.32 9.40
C ASN A 40 -3.40 17.82 7.96
N MET A 41 -3.22 18.71 6.99
CA MET A 41 -2.99 18.37 5.58
C MET A 41 -1.85 19.22 5.03
N ASN A 42 -0.67 18.61 4.86
CA ASN A 42 0.45 19.32 4.27
C ASN A 42 0.18 19.57 2.76
N VAL A 43 -0.20 20.80 2.39
CA VAL A 43 -0.46 21.18 0.99
C VAL A 43 0.80 21.79 0.39
N HIS A 44 1.31 21.18 -0.69
CA HIS A 44 2.49 21.64 -1.38
C HIS A 44 2.12 22.46 -2.62
N PHE A 45 2.56 23.71 -2.65
CA PHE A 45 2.35 24.60 -3.78
C PHE A 45 3.52 24.56 -4.76
N ILE A 46 3.20 24.44 -6.05
CA ILE A 46 4.14 24.34 -7.15
C ILE A 46 3.98 25.61 -8.00
N PRO A 47 4.67 26.71 -7.66
CA PRO A 47 4.52 27.98 -8.36
C PRO A 47 5.17 27.93 -9.75
N LYS A 48 4.48 28.47 -10.76
CA LYS A 48 4.99 28.66 -12.13
C LYS A 48 4.54 30.01 -12.67
N SER A 49 5.46 30.72 -13.30
CA SER A 49 5.19 32.06 -13.84
C SER A 49 4.53 32.06 -15.22
N THR A 50 4.59 30.93 -15.96
CA THR A 50 4.12 30.85 -17.34
C THR A 50 3.54 29.46 -17.64
N THR A 51 2.76 29.39 -18.72
CA THR A 51 2.21 28.16 -19.28
C THR A 51 3.33 27.18 -19.61
N GLU A 52 4.42 27.62 -20.26
CA GLU A 52 5.49 26.72 -20.65
C GLU A 52 6.25 26.13 -19.45
N ASN A 53 6.45 26.92 -18.40
CA ASN A 53 7.04 26.42 -17.15
C ASN A 53 6.14 25.39 -16.46
N ALA A 54 4.82 25.61 -16.48
CA ALA A 54 3.84 24.65 -15.97
C ALA A 54 3.82 23.35 -16.78
N LEU A 55 3.80 23.44 -18.12
CA LEU A 55 3.84 22.27 -18.99
C LEU A 55 5.15 21.50 -18.85
N SER A 56 6.28 22.18 -18.72
CA SER A 56 7.58 21.55 -18.46
C SER A 56 7.57 20.74 -17.16
N PHE A 57 6.96 21.29 -16.09
CA PHE A 57 6.74 20.53 -14.85
C PHE A 57 5.82 19.33 -15.08
N LEU A 58 4.69 19.50 -15.77
CA LEU A 58 3.74 18.41 -16.02
C LEU A 58 4.32 17.30 -16.91
N ARG A 59 5.23 17.61 -17.83
CA ARG A 59 5.97 16.64 -18.65
C ARG A 59 7.04 15.88 -17.85
N SER A 60 7.53 16.46 -16.75
CA SER A 60 8.53 15.80 -15.91
C SER A 60 7.98 14.53 -15.26
N PRO A 61 8.85 13.59 -14.84
CA PRO A 61 8.43 12.41 -14.08
C PRO A 61 7.64 12.73 -12.81
N PHE A 62 7.84 13.90 -12.20
CA PHE A 62 7.08 14.34 -11.03
C PHE A 62 5.65 14.73 -11.40
N GLY A 63 5.50 15.57 -12.42
CA GLY A 63 4.18 15.98 -12.91
C GLY A 63 3.34 14.79 -13.37
N GLN A 64 3.96 13.82 -14.06
CA GLN A 64 3.26 12.61 -14.52
C GLN A 64 2.72 11.73 -13.37
N ARG A 65 3.35 11.72 -12.19
CA ARG A 65 2.84 10.99 -11.01
C ARG A 65 1.56 11.60 -10.45
N LEU A 66 1.36 12.90 -10.66
CA LEU A 66 0.19 13.65 -10.19
C LEU A 66 -1.00 13.59 -11.16
N LYS A 67 -0.79 13.00 -12.34
CA LYS A 67 -1.80 12.89 -13.39
C LYS A 67 -3.02 12.13 -12.88
N ASN A 68 -4.19 12.78 -12.95
CA ASN A 68 -5.49 12.23 -12.56
C ASN A 68 -5.61 11.85 -11.08
N LYS A 69 -4.68 12.31 -10.23
CA LYS A 69 -4.81 12.18 -8.77
C LYS A 69 -5.82 13.20 -8.25
N ASP A 70 -6.77 12.74 -7.44
CA ASP A 70 -7.71 13.57 -6.68
C ASP A 70 -7.00 14.53 -5.72
N THR A 71 -5.78 14.17 -5.32
CA THR A 71 -4.91 14.99 -4.48
C THR A 71 -4.09 16.06 -5.22
N PHE A 72 -4.30 16.22 -6.53
CA PHE A 72 -3.61 17.24 -7.33
C PHE A 72 -4.60 18.16 -8.04
N ARG A 73 -4.46 19.46 -7.80
CA ARG A 73 -5.29 20.53 -8.39
C ARG A 73 -4.43 21.54 -9.13
N ILE A 74 -5.03 22.24 -10.09
CA ILE A 74 -4.36 23.30 -10.87
C ILE A 74 -5.12 24.60 -10.71
N VAL A 75 -4.41 25.69 -10.37
CA VAL A 75 -4.95 27.05 -10.31
C VAL A 75 -4.23 27.90 -11.35
N THR A 76 -4.96 28.71 -12.11
CA THR A 76 -4.39 29.67 -13.07
C THR A 76 -5.19 30.96 -13.11
N ASP A 77 -4.54 32.08 -13.43
CA ASP A 77 -5.25 33.29 -13.88
C ASP A 77 -5.58 33.19 -15.38
N MET A 78 -6.69 33.80 -15.78
CA MET A 78 -7.08 33.94 -17.19
C MET A 78 -6.13 34.88 -17.93
N ASN A 79 -5.80 36.02 -17.32
CA ASN A 79 -4.98 37.06 -17.93
C ASN A 79 -3.56 37.00 -17.38
N ARG A 80 -2.54 36.91 -18.24
CA ARG A 80 -1.13 36.92 -17.78
C ARG A 80 -0.30 37.79 -18.72
N GLU A 81 0.20 38.92 -18.21
CA GLU A 81 0.88 39.97 -18.98
C GLU A 81 2.17 39.46 -19.65
N ASN A 82 2.81 38.48 -19.02
CA ASN A 82 4.03 37.84 -19.54
C ASN A 82 3.77 36.76 -20.60
N GLU A 83 2.53 36.62 -21.09
CA GLU A 83 2.17 35.66 -22.13
C GLU A 83 1.41 36.31 -23.29
N TYR A 84 1.49 35.67 -24.47
CA TYR A 84 0.78 36.11 -25.66
C TYR A 84 -0.12 35.00 -26.25
N PRO A 85 -1.42 35.26 -26.50
CA PRO A 85 -2.15 36.46 -26.09
C PRO A 85 -2.30 36.51 -24.55
N VAL A 86 -2.34 37.74 -24.02
CA VAL A 86 -2.47 38.01 -22.58
C VAL A 86 -3.82 37.50 -22.05
N TYR A 87 -4.90 37.77 -22.78
CA TYR A 87 -6.27 37.65 -22.28
C TYR A 87 -6.82 36.22 -22.21
N ASN A 88 -6.13 35.21 -22.74
CA ASN A 88 -6.61 33.82 -22.77
C ASN A 88 -5.57 32.83 -22.23
N ALA A 89 -4.59 33.31 -21.48
CA ALA A 89 -3.50 32.48 -20.99
C ALA A 89 -4.01 31.28 -20.18
N GLY A 90 -4.96 31.48 -19.27
CA GLY A 90 -5.55 30.39 -18.47
C GLY A 90 -6.22 29.31 -19.31
N ALA A 91 -6.99 29.71 -20.33
CA ALA A 91 -7.62 28.78 -21.26
C ALA A 91 -6.59 27.97 -22.06
N ARG A 92 -5.53 28.61 -22.57
CA ARG A 92 -4.44 27.93 -23.29
C ARG A 92 -3.73 26.88 -22.42
N LEU A 93 -3.47 27.20 -21.15
CA LEU A 93 -2.91 26.24 -20.20
C LEU A 93 -3.84 25.02 -20.04
N ILE A 94 -5.13 25.24 -19.75
CA ILE A 94 -6.09 24.14 -19.57
C ILE A 94 -6.15 23.24 -20.82
N LYS A 95 -6.22 23.84 -22.01
CA LYS A 95 -6.20 23.11 -23.29
C LYS A 95 -4.98 22.20 -23.40
N ALA A 96 -3.80 22.71 -23.07
CA ALA A 96 -2.55 21.94 -23.12
C ALA A 96 -2.50 20.84 -22.05
N VAL A 97 -2.96 21.11 -20.83
CA VAL A 97 -3.09 20.13 -19.74
C VAL A 97 -4.00 18.97 -20.16
N ARG A 98 -5.16 19.25 -20.76
CA ARG A 98 -6.11 18.24 -21.25
C ARG A 98 -5.53 17.42 -22.40
N LYS A 99 -4.82 18.04 -23.34
CA LYS A 99 -4.09 17.34 -24.41
C LYS A 99 -3.02 16.37 -23.87
N MET A 100 -2.45 16.65 -22.71
CA MET A 100 -1.51 15.74 -22.02
C MET A 100 -2.21 14.61 -21.25
N GLY A 101 -3.55 14.58 -21.24
CA GLY A 101 -4.37 13.57 -20.57
C GLY A 101 -4.54 13.77 -19.07
N PHE A 102 -4.27 14.98 -18.56
CA PHE A 102 -4.59 15.35 -17.18
C PHE A 102 -6.05 15.76 -17.11
N ASN A 103 -6.84 15.04 -16.31
CA ASN A 103 -8.25 15.27 -16.00
C ASN A 103 -8.44 15.78 -14.56
N ASN A 104 -7.38 16.30 -13.94
CA ASN A 104 -7.43 16.92 -12.63
C ASN A 104 -8.35 18.15 -12.60
N GLU A 105 -8.85 18.49 -11.42
CA GLU A 105 -9.63 19.70 -11.20
C GLU A 105 -8.77 20.95 -11.47
N CYS A 106 -9.33 21.86 -12.25
CA CYS A 106 -8.70 23.14 -12.60
C CYS A 106 -9.60 24.28 -12.12
N MET A 107 -9.00 25.32 -11.54
CA MET A 107 -9.67 26.58 -11.27
C MET A 107 -9.02 27.72 -12.05
N VAL A 108 -9.83 28.47 -12.79
CA VAL A 108 -9.47 29.80 -13.28
C VAL A 108 -9.93 30.84 -12.26
N PHE A 109 -8.98 31.42 -11.52
CA PHE A 109 -9.26 32.47 -10.56
C PHE A 109 -8.93 33.82 -11.19
N THR A 110 -9.92 34.68 -11.37
CA THR A 110 -9.79 35.88 -12.20
C THR A 110 -10.78 36.97 -11.79
N SER A 111 -10.49 38.23 -12.12
CA SER A 111 -11.32 39.38 -11.71
C SER A 111 -12.65 39.51 -12.47
N ASP A 112 -12.82 38.81 -13.61
CA ASP A 112 -14.04 38.82 -14.42
C ASP A 112 -14.48 37.38 -14.75
N GLU A 113 -15.26 36.78 -13.85
CA GLU A 113 -15.77 35.40 -13.99
C GLU A 113 -16.56 35.22 -15.29
N LYS A 114 -17.36 36.21 -15.70
CA LYS A 114 -18.23 36.13 -16.88
C LYS A 114 -17.41 36.11 -18.16
N LYS A 115 -16.45 37.04 -18.30
CA LYS A 115 -15.58 37.10 -19.47
C LYS A 115 -14.71 35.85 -19.57
N ALA A 116 -14.17 35.37 -18.45
CA ALA A 116 -13.37 34.15 -18.44
C ALA A 116 -14.18 32.90 -18.88
N LYS A 117 -15.44 32.78 -18.46
CA LYS A 117 -16.34 31.72 -18.94
C LYS A 117 -16.55 31.78 -20.46
N GLN A 118 -16.82 32.97 -21.01
CA GLN A 118 -16.95 33.17 -22.46
C GLN A 118 -15.68 32.77 -23.22
N ILE A 119 -14.51 33.13 -22.69
CA ILE A 119 -13.22 32.75 -23.28
C ILE A 119 -13.06 31.23 -23.27
N LEU A 120 -13.33 30.55 -22.15
CA LEU A 120 -13.25 29.08 -22.08
C LEU A 120 -14.22 28.40 -23.06
N GLU A 121 -15.44 28.91 -23.20
CA GLU A 121 -16.42 28.42 -24.17
C GLU A 121 -15.94 28.56 -25.62
N SER A 122 -15.23 29.65 -25.93
CA SER A 122 -14.68 29.87 -27.28
C SER A 122 -13.38 29.11 -27.56
N GLU A 123 -12.56 28.85 -26.54
CA GLU A 123 -11.21 28.30 -26.69
C GLU A 123 -11.14 26.78 -26.47
N LEU A 124 -12.05 26.22 -25.68
CA LEU A 124 -12.05 24.83 -25.24
C LEU A 124 -13.27 24.06 -25.75
N ARG A 125 -13.05 22.80 -26.12
CA ARG A 125 -14.13 21.86 -26.43
C ARG A 125 -14.84 21.43 -25.15
N LEU A 126 -16.08 20.94 -25.25
CA LEU A 126 -16.90 20.54 -24.09
C LEU A 126 -16.20 19.51 -23.21
N GLU A 127 -15.45 18.58 -23.80
CA GLU A 127 -14.67 17.59 -23.05
C GLU A 127 -13.48 18.20 -22.29
N GLU A 128 -12.89 19.27 -22.81
CA GLU A 128 -11.76 19.98 -22.21
C GLU A 128 -12.22 20.86 -21.02
N GLN A 129 -13.48 21.30 -21.03
CA GLN A 129 -14.10 22.09 -19.96
C GLN A 129 -14.51 21.24 -18.74
N ARG A 130 -14.44 19.90 -18.83
CA ARG A 130 -14.74 19.03 -17.68
C ARG A 130 -13.79 19.33 -16.52
N PHE A 131 -14.35 19.39 -15.31
CA PHE A 131 -13.61 19.69 -14.07
C PHE A 131 -12.90 21.05 -14.07
N VAL A 132 -13.40 22.01 -14.87
CA VAL A 132 -12.92 23.40 -14.85
C VAL A 132 -13.94 24.26 -14.10
N THR A 133 -13.49 24.97 -13.07
CA THR A 133 -14.29 25.97 -12.36
C THR A 133 -13.72 27.36 -12.63
N VAL A 134 -14.57 28.37 -12.77
CA VAL A 134 -14.17 29.78 -12.88
C VAL A 134 -14.75 30.53 -11.69
N SER A 135 -13.98 31.41 -11.08
CA SER A 135 -14.44 32.21 -9.95
C SER A 135 -13.64 33.50 -9.79
N ASP A 136 -14.33 34.56 -9.38
CA ASP A 136 -13.73 35.81 -8.88
C ASP A 136 -13.81 35.91 -7.34
N LYS A 137 -14.43 34.93 -6.68
CA LYS A 137 -14.66 34.93 -5.22
C LYS A 137 -13.55 34.19 -4.47
N THR A 138 -12.88 34.90 -3.57
CA THR A 138 -11.85 34.35 -2.66
C THR A 138 -12.34 33.13 -1.86
N GLY A 139 -13.61 33.11 -1.43
CA GLY A 139 -14.17 31.97 -0.69
C GLY A 139 -14.16 30.66 -1.50
N LYS A 140 -14.51 30.73 -2.79
CA LYS A 140 -14.46 29.56 -3.69
C LYS A 140 -13.02 29.10 -3.94
N LEU A 141 -12.09 30.04 -4.09
CA LEU A 141 -10.67 29.73 -4.21
C LEU A 141 -10.15 29.02 -2.95
N ARG A 142 -10.46 29.55 -1.76
CA ARG A 142 -10.07 28.93 -0.48
C ARG A 142 -10.61 27.50 -0.34
N ASN A 143 -11.86 27.27 -0.72
CA ASN A 143 -12.45 25.93 -0.73
C ASN A 143 -11.79 25.02 -1.78
N PHE A 144 -11.42 25.57 -2.94
CA PHE A 144 -10.74 24.81 -3.98
C PHE A 144 -9.32 24.42 -3.61
N VAL A 145 -8.59 25.23 -2.84
CA VAL A 145 -7.24 24.89 -2.38
C VAL A 145 -7.24 24.05 -1.10
N ASN A 146 -8.36 24.00 -0.38
CA ASN A 146 -8.56 23.11 0.76
C ASN A 146 -9.10 21.75 0.31
N PHE A 147 -8.33 20.70 0.54
CA PHE A 147 -8.73 19.33 0.21
C PHE A 147 -9.65 18.70 1.29
N GLY A 148 -9.79 19.34 2.45
CA GLY A 148 -10.41 18.76 3.65
C GLY A 148 -11.94 18.89 3.78
N GLU A 149 -12.62 19.55 2.85
CA GLU A 149 -14.06 19.81 2.94
C GLU A 149 -14.78 19.41 1.66
N MET A 150 -14.70 18.15 1.24
CA MET A 150 -15.79 17.59 0.45
C MET A 150 -16.97 17.43 1.41
N PRO A 151 -18.08 18.17 1.26
CA PRO A 151 -19.26 17.93 2.07
C PRO A 151 -19.62 16.46 1.91
N THR A 152 -19.61 15.73 3.02
CA THR A 152 -20.19 14.39 3.06
C THR A 152 -21.58 14.49 2.43
N SER A 153 -21.91 13.53 1.57
CA SER A 153 -22.97 13.54 0.53
C SER A 153 -24.42 13.80 0.99
N LYS A 154 -24.65 14.38 2.17
CA LYS A 154 -25.95 14.71 2.74
C LYS A 154 -26.44 16.15 2.50
N GLN A 155 -25.67 17.03 1.86
CA GLN A 155 -26.08 18.44 1.63
C GLN A 155 -26.23 18.86 0.16
N GLN A 156 -26.15 17.94 -0.81
CA GLN A 156 -26.23 18.26 -2.24
C GLN A 156 -27.61 17.98 -2.88
N SER A 157 -28.68 17.97 -2.08
CA SER A 157 -30.06 17.94 -2.58
C SER A 157 -30.75 19.28 -2.29
N ASN A 158 -30.31 20.36 -2.93
CA ASN A 158 -31.06 21.60 -3.14
C ASN A 158 -30.18 22.62 -3.87
N PHE A 159 -29.84 22.40 -5.15
CA PHE A 159 -29.56 23.48 -6.09
C PHE A 159 -29.79 23.00 -7.53
N ASP A 160 -30.94 23.44 -8.03
CA ASP A 160 -31.38 23.75 -9.39
C ASP A 160 -31.13 22.82 -10.58
N THR A 161 -32.25 22.55 -11.24
CA THR A 161 -32.48 21.75 -12.42
C THR A 161 -32.58 22.64 -13.66
N SER A 162 -31.58 22.61 -14.55
CA SER A 162 -31.84 22.84 -15.99
C SER A 162 -30.69 22.36 -16.87
N SER A 163 -30.80 21.13 -17.36
CA SER A 163 -30.32 20.77 -18.70
C SER A 163 -30.91 19.41 -19.09
N LYS A 164 -31.99 19.47 -19.86
CA LYS A 164 -32.58 18.31 -20.55
C LYS A 164 -31.59 17.81 -21.59
N LEU A 165 -31.23 16.53 -21.53
CA LEU A 165 -30.79 15.80 -22.71
C LEU A 165 -31.44 14.41 -22.71
N TYR A 166 -32.35 14.25 -23.66
CA TYR A 166 -33.03 13.04 -24.06
C TYR A 166 -32.01 11.96 -24.46
N ILE A 167 -32.06 10.78 -23.84
CA ILE A 167 -31.86 9.52 -24.55
C ILE A 167 -32.90 8.52 -24.04
N SER A 168 -33.82 8.17 -24.93
CA SER A 168 -34.76 7.07 -24.74
C SER A 168 -34.10 5.74 -25.10
N SER A 169 -34.31 4.71 -24.30
CA SER A 169 -34.64 3.37 -24.83
C SER A 169 -35.10 2.41 -23.72
N LYS A 170 -36.42 2.14 -23.77
CA LYS A 170 -37.11 0.86 -23.66
C LYS A 170 -36.74 -0.10 -22.52
N SER A 171 -37.70 -0.15 -21.59
CA SER A 171 -38.11 -1.28 -20.75
C SER A 171 -38.30 -2.60 -21.51
N ASN A 172 -38.05 -3.73 -20.83
CA ASN A 172 -39.06 -4.78 -20.65
C ASN A 172 -38.66 -5.81 -19.56
N TYR A 173 -39.60 -6.02 -18.62
CA TYR A 173 -40.02 -7.24 -17.91
C TYR A 173 -39.05 -8.44 -17.88
N TYR A 174 -38.75 -9.05 -16.72
CA TYR A 174 -39.67 -9.98 -16.03
C TYR A 174 -39.48 -10.09 -14.50
N LYS A 175 -40.57 -10.52 -13.86
CA LYS A 175 -40.79 -10.76 -12.42
C LYS A 175 -40.02 -11.96 -11.85
N ASN A 176 -39.80 -11.87 -10.54
CA ASN A 176 -39.76 -12.88 -9.48
C ASN A 176 -39.75 -14.36 -9.87
N ASP A 177 -38.86 -15.12 -9.20
CA ASP A 177 -39.28 -16.35 -8.51
C ASP A 177 -38.38 -16.66 -7.30
N THR A 178 -39.04 -16.81 -6.16
CA THR A 178 -38.55 -17.40 -4.92
C THR A 178 -38.60 -18.91 -5.05
N ASN A 179 -37.52 -19.64 -4.71
CA ASN A 179 -37.70 -20.99 -4.19
C ASN A 179 -36.58 -21.47 -3.27
N SER A 180 -37.05 -21.93 -2.12
CA SER A 180 -36.44 -22.70 -1.05
C SER A 180 -35.72 -23.96 -1.55
N TYR A 181 -34.52 -24.23 -1.01
CA TYR A 181 -34.04 -25.60 -0.85
C TYR A 181 -33.38 -25.79 0.52
N LYS A 182 -34.01 -26.68 1.31
CA LYS A 182 -33.44 -27.39 2.45
C LYS A 182 -32.66 -28.61 1.93
N SER A 183 -31.45 -28.85 2.42
CA SER A 183 -30.93 -30.21 2.64
C SER A 183 -29.90 -30.16 3.79
N THR A 184 -30.26 -30.74 4.93
CA THR A 184 -29.85 -32.07 5.43
C THR A 184 -28.38 -32.09 5.90
N ILE A 185 -28.24 -31.91 7.22
CA ILE A 185 -27.02 -32.07 8.00
C ILE A 185 -26.77 -33.57 8.19
N THR A 186 -25.56 -34.02 7.85
CA THR A 186 -25.02 -35.31 8.29
C THR A 186 -23.85 -35.03 9.21
N THR A 187 -23.96 -35.50 10.45
CA THR A 187 -23.00 -35.38 11.55
C THR A 187 -21.77 -36.24 11.32
N VAL A 188 -20.59 -35.64 11.44
CA VAL A 188 -19.35 -36.34 11.84
C VAL A 188 -18.69 -35.47 12.91
N GLU A 189 -18.61 -36.02 14.11
CA GLU A 189 -17.95 -35.46 15.28
C GLU A 189 -16.43 -35.51 15.10
N GLU A 190 -15.75 -34.36 15.15
CA GLU A 190 -14.38 -34.27 15.69
C GLU A 190 -14.25 -32.96 16.47
N GLU A 191 -14.06 -33.10 17.78
CA GLU A 191 -13.80 -32.06 18.76
C GLU A 191 -12.50 -31.32 18.47
N TYR A 192 -12.55 -30.03 18.15
CA TYR A 192 -11.53 -29.06 18.56
C TYR A 192 -12.16 -27.67 18.73
N GLY A 193 -12.07 -27.13 19.94
CA GLY A 193 -12.72 -25.89 20.37
C GLY A 193 -12.38 -24.68 19.51
N ALA A 194 -13.34 -24.27 18.69
CA ALA A 194 -13.39 -22.94 18.10
C ALA A 194 -14.11 -22.01 19.09
N ILE A 195 -13.37 -21.11 19.73
CA ILE A 195 -13.98 -19.97 20.42
C ILE A 195 -14.16 -18.86 19.38
N GLY A 196 -15.43 -18.58 19.06
CA GLY A 196 -15.95 -17.24 18.81
C GLY A 196 -15.62 -16.58 17.47
N GLY A 197 -16.44 -16.87 16.45
CA GLY A 197 -16.72 -15.90 15.40
C GLY A 197 -17.66 -14.79 15.90
N ASP A 198 -17.65 -13.69 15.17
CA ASP A 198 -18.60 -12.57 15.16
C ASP A 198 -18.43 -11.45 16.21
N ASN A 199 -17.55 -10.49 15.86
CA ASN A 199 -17.84 -9.04 15.76
C ASN A 199 -16.52 -8.25 15.71
N PHE A 200 -15.78 -8.36 14.60
CA PHE A 200 -14.70 -7.42 14.32
C PHE A 200 -15.30 -6.12 13.76
N ASN A 201 -15.78 -5.28 14.67
CA ASN A 201 -15.92 -3.86 14.40
C ASN A 201 -14.52 -3.33 14.11
N THR A 202 -14.33 -2.76 12.92
CA THR A 202 -13.09 -2.12 12.48
C THR A 202 -12.78 -0.93 13.38
N TYR A 203 -12.08 -1.17 14.48
CA TYR A 203 -11.29 -0.16 15.15
C TYR A 203 -10.09 0.13 14.26
N ILE A 204 -10.21 1.14 13.41
CA ILE A 204 -9.05 1.83 12.86
C ILE A 204 -8.50 2.66 14.02
N ASP A 205 -7.59 2.06 14.78
CA ASP A 205 -6.90 2.74 15.86
C ASP A 205 -5.96 3.79 15.24
N MET A 206 -6.21 5.06 15.58
CA MET A 206 -5.44 6.21 15.11
C MET A 206 -4.02 6.29 15.71
N ASN A 207 -3.61 5.31 16.54
CA ASN A 207 -2.27 5.21 17.11
C ASN A 207 -1.23 4.47 16.23
N SER A 208 -1.57 4.09 15.00
CA SER A 208 -0.67 3.40 14.03
C SER A 208 0.58 4.21 13.61
N HIS A 209 0.89 5.35 14.19
CA HIS A 209 1.64 6.37 13.46
C HIS A 209 3.10 6.07 13.13
N MET A 210 3.81 5.12 13.76
CA MET A 210 5.06 4.57 13.17
C MET A 210 5.41 3.17 13.71
N MET A 211 4.74 2.11 13.24
CA MET A 211 5.14 0.72 13.60
C MET A 211 6.56 0.38 13.11
N HIS A 212 6.89 0.77 11.88
CA HIS A 212 8.21 0.55 11.29
C HIS A 212 9.03 1.84 11.31
N ASN A 213 10.30 1.71 11.68
CA ASN A 213 11.27 2.79 11.65
C ASN A 213 12.70 2.22 11.47
N PRO A 214 13.72 3.07 11.21
CA PRO A 214 15.08 2.60 10.95
C PRO A 214 15.75 1.84 12.11
N ARG A 215 15.23 1.96 13.35
CA ARG A 215 15.77 1.25 14.52
C ARG A 215 15.25 -0.19 14.62
N ASN A 216 14.07 -0.48 14.06
CA ASN A 216 13.41 -1.77 14.22
C ASN A 216 13.25 -2.55 12.90
N THR A 217 13.48 -1.90 11.76
CA THR A 217 13.33 -2.47 10.43
C THR A 217 14.56 -2.11 9.58
N ASP A 218 15.44 -3.09 9.34
CA ASP A 218 16.69 -2.89 8.60
C ASP A 218 16.44 -2.62 7.11
N ILE A 219 16.84 -1.44 6.63
CA ILE A 219 16.76 -1.05 5.21
C ILE A 219 18.08 -1.24 4.46
N THR A 220 19.17 -1.58 5.13
CA THR A 220 20.53 -1.61 4.56
C THR A 220 20.61 -2.60 3.41
N LYS A 221 20.00 -3.79 3.57
CA LYS A 221 19.97 -4.84 2.53
C LYS A 221 19.16 -4.40 1.32
N LEU A 222 18.01 -3.78 1.54
CA LEU A 222 17.17 -3.19 0.49
C LEU A 222 17.96 -2.15 -0.30
N VAL A 223 18.53 -1.15 0.37
CA VAL A 223 19.31 -0.07 -0.28
C VAL A 223 20.52 -0.63 -1.03
N ARG A 224 21.24 -1.58 -0.46
CA ARG A 224 22.36 -2.25 -1.12
C ARG A 224 21.91 -2.96 -2.40
N ASN A 225 20.78 -3.67 -2.36
CA ASN A 225 20.28 -4.41 -3.52
C ASN A 225 19.69 -3.48 -4.59
N CYS A 226 19.14 -2.33 -4.18
CA CYS A 226 18.81 -1.24 -5.08
C CYS A 226 20.04 -0.78 -5.88
N ASN A 227 21.19 -0.60 -5.23
CA ASN A 227 22.42 -0.15 -5.91
C ASN A 227 23.02 -1.17 -6.88
N LYS A 228 22.74 -2.46 -6.68
CA LYS A 228 23.31 -3.55 -7.51
C LYS A 228 22.48 -3.88 -8.74
N ARG A 229 21.24 -3.37 -8.83
CA ARG A 229 20.28 -3.76 -9.85
C ARG A 229 19.90 -2.58 -10.72
N ASN A 230 19.59 -2.84 -11.99
CA ASN A 230 19.01 -1.83 -12.86
C ASN A 230 17.53 -1.63 -12.49
N LEU A 231 17.25 -0.67 -11.60
CA LEU A 231 15.90 -0.36 -11.10
C LEU A 231 15.02 0.38 -12.11
N ALA A 232 15.60 0.83 -13.23
CA ALA A 232 14.90 1.55 -14.29
C ALA A 232 14.30 0.63 -15.36
N ASN A 233 14.53 -0.69 -15.26
CA ASN A 233 13.93 -1.66 -16.18
C ASN A 233 12.40 -1.76 -16.00
N ASP A 234 11.74 -2.47 -16.92
CA ASP A 234 10.28 -2.65 -16.90
C ASP A 234 9.79 -3.63 -15.81
N ARG A 235 10.69 -4.19 -14.97
CA ARG A 235 10.30 -5.16 -13.94
C ARG A 235 9.76 -4.45 -12.70
N HIS A 236 8.76 -5.05 -12.06
CA HIS A 236 8.30 -4.59 -10.75
C HIS A 236 9.35 -4.86 -9.69
N ASN A 237 9.68 -3.85 -8.89
CA ASN A 237 10.55 -3.98 -7.73
C ASN A 237 9.70 -4.28 -6.50
N CYS A 238 10.10 -5.28 -5.72
CA CYS A 238 9.33 -5.70 -4.56
C CYS A 238 10.21 -6.14 -3.38
N VAL A 239 9.59 -6.19 -2.22
CA VAL A 239 10.09 -6.89 -1.03
C VAL A 239 9.09 -7.94 -0.59
N LEU A 240 9.57 -8.99 0.05
CA LEU A 240 8.71 -10.05 0.60
C LEU A 240 8.50 -9.81 2.09
N LEU A 241 7.29 -10.01 2.58
CA LEU A 241 6.97 -9.94 4.01
C LEU A 241 6.27 -11.24 4.42
N THR A 242 6.68 -11.84 5.54
CA THR A 242 5.90 -12.89 6.19
C THR A 242 5.70 -12.53 7.67
N THR A 243 4.47 -12.64 8.14
CA THR A 243 4.08 -12.41 9.54
C THR A 243 3.73 -13.74 10.19
N GLY A 244 3.82 -13.82 11.51
CA GLY A 244 3.38 -15.02 12.22
C GLY A 244 3.90 -15.15 13.64
N SER A 245 3.45 -16.22 14.31
CA SER A 245 3.89 -16.50 15.68
C SER A 245 5.36 -16.87 15.77
N PHE A 246 5.95 -17.51 14.75
CA PHE A 246 7.34 -18.01 14.76
C PHE A 246 7.77 -18.61 16.11
N ASN A 247 6.97 -19.56 16.60
CA ASN A 247 7.04 -20.07 17.97
C ASN A 247 7.37 -21.58 18.02
N PRO A 248 8.61 -22.01 17.72
CA PRO A 248 9.72 -21.21 17.18
C PRO A 248 9.70 -21.11 15.64
N ILE A 249 10.59 -20.29 15.05
CA ILE A 249 10.90 -20.35 13.62
C ILE A 249 11.51 -21.73 13.25
N HIS A 250 11.32 -22.16 12.00
CA HIS A 250 11.76 -23.46 11.49
C HIS A 250 11.92 -23.41 9.95
N PRO A 251 12.52 -24.45 9.32
CA PRO A 251 12.91 -24.41 7.91
C PRO A 251 11.82 -24.00 6.93
N LEU A 252 10.60 -24.49 7.12
CA LEU A 252 9.47 -24.17 6.25
C LEU A 252 9.21 -22.66 6.11
N HIS A 253 9.37 -21.88 7.20
CA HIS A 253 9.12 -20.45 7.17
C HIS A 253 10.07 -19.72 6.20
N LEU A 254 11.37 -20.02 6.27
CA LEU A 254 12.36 -19.44 5.36
C LEU A 254 12.24 -20.02 3.95
N GLN A 255 11.93 -21.31 3.82
CA GLN A 255 11.67 -21.92 2.51
C GLN A 255 10.50 -21.25 1.78
N ASN A 256 9.45 -20.79 2.48
CA ASN A 256 8.37 -20.02 1.86
C ASN A 256 8.90 -18.75 1.18
N LEU A 257 9.75 -17.99 1.87
CA LEU A 257 10.37 -16.78 1.31
C LEU A 257 11.30 -17.10 0.14
N LEU A 258 12.11 -18.15 0.25
CA LEU A 258 13.05 -18.54 -0.80
C LEU A 258 12.34 -19.01 -2.07
N ASN A 259 11.30 -19.84 -1.92
CA ASN A 259 10.49 -20.31 -3.04
C ASN A 259 9.71 -19.15 -3.68
N ALA A 260 9.16 -18.24 -2.89
CA ALA A 260 8.50 -17.04 -3.42
C ALA A 260 9.48 -16.16 -4.20
N LYS A 261 10.70 -15.96 -3.68
CA LYS A 261 11.74 -15.21 -4.39
C LYS A 261 12.09 -15.85 -5.73
N LYS A 262 12.38 -17.15 -5.74
CA LYS A 262 12.69 -17.91 -6.96
C LYS A 262 11.54 -17.81 -7.98
N PHE A 263 10.31 -18.05 -7.55
CA PHE A 263 9.15 -17.99 -8.42
C PHE A 263 8.97 -16.60 -9.04
N LEU A 264 9.00 -15.54 -8.23
CA LEU A 264 8.81 -14.17 -8.70
C LEU A 264 9.92 -13.71 -9.66
N GLU A 265 11.17 -14.13 -9.45
CA GLU A 265 12.30 -13.72 -10.28
C GLU A 265 12.46 -14.56 -11.56
N CYS A 266 12.06 -15.83 -11.54
CA CYS A 266 12.35 -16.78 -12.62
C CYS A 266 11.11 -17.31 -13.37
N GLU A 267 9.96 -17.44 -12.70
CA GLU A 267 8.80 -18.18 -13.22
C GLU A 267 7.60 -17.26 -13.49
N HIS A 268 7.41 -16.23 -12.66
CA HIS A 268 6.35 -15.25 -12.82
C HIS A 268 6.53 -14.42 -14.10
N GLN A 269 5.43 -14.09 -14.78
CA GLN A 269 5.42 -13.33 -16.02
C GLN A 269 4.54 -12.08 -15.92
N PRO A 270 5.09 -10.86 -16.10
CA PRO A 270 6.53 -10.57 -16.26
C PRO A 270 7.32 -10.86 -14.97
N PRO A 271 8.64 -11.13 -15.05
CA PRO A 271 9.47 -11.39 -13.87
C PRO A 271 9.61 -10.13 -13.00
N TRP A 272 9.65 -10.32 -11.69
CA TRP A 272 9.82 -9.25 -10.71
C TRP A 272 11.27 -9.23 -10.17
N ASN A 273 11.66 -8.11 -9.56
CA ASN A 273 12.91 -7.95 -8.85
C ASN A 273 12.64 -8.01 -7.34
N VAL A 274 13.08 -9.08 -6.68
CA VAL A 274 12.97 -9.19 -5.22
C VAL A 274 14.21 -8.59 -4.57
N LEU A 275 14.04 -7.43 -3.94
CA LEU A 275 15.13 -6.61 -3.39
C LEU A 275 15.45 -6.92 -1.93
N ALA A 276 14.45 -7.29 -1.13
CA ALA A 276 14.64 -7.68 0.28
C ALA A 276 13.50 -8.59 0.75
N GLY A 277 13.68 -9.21 1.92
CA GLY A 277 12.71 -10.04 2.60
C GLY A 277 12.66 -9.71 4.09
N TYR A 278 11.47 -9.70 4.66
CA TYR A 278 11.23 -9.36 6.05
C TYR A 278 10.44 -10.48 6.74
N ILE A 279 10.96 -10.95 7.87
CA ILE A 279 10.22 -11.80 8.81
C ILE A 279 9.74 -10.89 9.93
N SER A 280 8.43 -10.83 10.17
CA SER A 280 7.80 -9.98 11.18
C SER A 280 7.14 -10.85 12.25
N PRO A 281 7.83 -11.17 13.36
CA PRO A 281 7.19 -11.84 14.47
C PRO A 281 6.07 -11.00 15.06
N THR A 282 4.93 -11.65 15.28
CA THR A 282 3.73 -10.98 15.79
C THR A 282 3.83 -10.60 17.26
N HIS A 283 2.90 -9.77 17.74
CA HIS A 283 2.89 -9.29 19.12
C HIS A 283 2.63 -10.41 20.15
N ASP A 284 3.14 -10.24 21.36
CA ASP A 284 3.04 -11.24 22.43
C ASP A 284 1.61 -11.53 22.86
N SER A 285 0.74 -10.53 22.90
CA SER A 285 -0.68 -10.73 23.24
C SER A 285 -1.38 -11.73 22.32
N TYR A 286 -1.07 -11.74 21.02
CA TYR A 286 -1.62 -12.72 20.08
C TYR A 286 -1.05 -14.12 20.31
N VAL A 287 0.27 -14.24 20.49
CA VAL A 287 0.91 -15.55 20.68
C VAL A 287 0.48 -16.17 22.01
N HIS A 288 0.41 -15.36 23.06
CA HIS A 288 -0.08 -15.74 24.37
C HIS A 288 -1.54 -16.20 24.30
N GLY A 289 -2.44 -15.40 23.71
CA GLY A 289 -3.85 -15.78 23.56
C GLY A 289 -4.05 -17.05 22.73
N LYS A 290 -3.17 -17.31 21.75
CA LYS A 290 -3.22 -18.51 20.90
C LYS A 290 -2.68 -19.77 21.57
N LEU A 291 -1.65 -19.65 22.42
CA LEU A 291 -0.89 -20.80 22.92
C LEU A 291 -1.02 -21.04 24.43
N GLY A 292 -1.54 -20.08 25.17
CA GLY A 292 -1.60 -20.09 26.64
C GLY A 292 -0.22 -19.94 27.30
N ASP A 293 -0.20 -19.90 28.64
CA ASP A 293 0.98 -19.55 29.45
C ASP A 293 2.19 -20.47 29.29
N SER A 294 1.96 -21.75 28.95
CA SER A 294 2.99 -22.78 29.05
C SER A 294 3.78 -23.03 27.76
N ALA A 295 3.39 -22.40 26.64
CA ALA A 295 3.91 -22.76 25.31
C ALA A 295 4.37 -21.59 24.44
N TRP A 296 4.15 -20.34 24.85
CA TRP A 296 4.55 -19.16 24.09
C TRP A 296 5.99 -18.72 24.42
N ILE A 297 6.67 -18.14 23.43
CA ILE A 297 8.01 -17.56 23.51
C ILE A 297 7.84 -16.04 23.36
N PRO A 298 8.43 -15.20 24.24
CA PRO A 298 8.35 -13.75 24.12
C PRO A 298 8.88 -13.20 22.80
N ALA A 299 8.34 -12.07 22.37
CA ALA A 299 8.59 -11.44 21.08
C ALA A 299 10.09 -11.25 20.83
N ARG A 300 10.78 -10.67 21.82
CA ARG A 300 12.22 -10.45 21.78
C ARG A 300 13.00 -11.72 21.46
N ASP A 301 12.61 -12.83 22.06
CA ASP A 301 13.28 -14.11 21.86
C ASP A 301 12.94 -14.70 20.50
N ARG A 302 11.68 -14.58 20.06
CA ARG A 302 11.29 -15.00 18.71
C ARG A 302 12.03 -14.21 17.64
N CYS A 303 12.24 -12.91 17.81
CA CYS A 303 13.09 -12.10 16.94
C CYS A 303 14.53 -12.63 16.90
N GLN A 304 15.12 -12.94 18.06
CA GLN A 304 16.47 -13.53 18.13
C GLN A 304 16.57 -14.91 17.47
N LEU A 305 15.54 -15.75 17.63
CA LEU A 305 15.47 -17.05 16.95
C LEU A 305 15.39 -16.86 15.43
N CYS A 306 14.61 -15.88 14.96
CA CYS A 306 14.53 -15.54 13.54
C CYS A 306 15.86 -15.03 12.98
N ASP A 307 16.58 -14.16 13.69
CA ASP A 307 17.92 -13.71 13.29
C ASP A 307 18.87 -14.90 13.18
N GLY A 308 18.94 -15.75 14.22
CA GLY A 308 19.82 -16.92 14.24
C GLY A 308 19.50 -17.95 13.15
N ALA A 309 18.23 -18.09 12.76
CA ALA A 309 17.81 -18.93 11.64
C ALA A 309 18.24 -18.35 10.28
N ILE A 310 18.14 -17.02 10.10
CA ILE A 310 18.59 -16.34 8.87
C ILE A 310 20.11 -16.46 8.71
N GLU A 311 20.86 -16.24 9.79
CA GLU A 311 22.33 -16.34 9.79
C GLU A 311 22.82 -17.75 9.46
N GLU A 312 22.15 -18.78 10.00
CA GLU A 312 22.52 -20.17 9.78
C GLU A 312 22.36 -20.62 8.33
N GLN A 313 21.45 -19.98 7.56
CA GLN A 313 21.31 -20.22 6.13
C GLN A 313 22.43 -19.60 5.28
N GLY A 314 23.36 -18.87 5.90
CA GLY A 314 24.55 -18.33 5.25
C GLY A 314 24.32 -16.99 4.53
N SER A 315 25.34 -16.56 3.79
CA SER A 315 25.37 -15.27 3.10
C SER A 315 24.25 -15.12 2.08
N ASP A 316 23.83 -16.20 1.43
CA ASP A 316 22.85 -16.15 0.36
C ASP A 316 21.48 -15.71 0.86
N VAL A 317 21.07 -16.15 2.04
CA VAL A 317 19.81 -15.73 2.67
C VAL A 317 19.98 -14.44 3.45
N SER A 318 21.01 -14.35 4.30
CA SER A 318 21.27 -13.17 5.13
C SER A 318 21.58 -11.91 4.31
N SER A 319 21.94 -12.03 3.02
CA SER A 319 22.16 -10.89 2.14
C SER A 319 20.89 -10.13 1.74
N TRP A 320 19.70 -10.71 1.93
CA TRP A 320 18.46 -10.03 1.53
C TRP A 320 17.32 -10.20 2.54
N VAL A 321 17.38 -11.17 3.45
CA VAL A 321 16.36 -11.37 4.48
C VAL A 321 16.79 -10.74 5.82
N SER A 322 15.89 -10.00 6.48
CA SER A 322 16.06 -9.44 7.83
C SER A 322 14.83 -9.68 8.69
N VAL A 323 15.00 -9.59 10.02
CA VAL A 323 13.87 -9.52 10.96
C VAL A 323 13.37 -8.09 11.05
N SER A 324 12.06 -7.90 10.95
CA SER A 324 11.36 -6.65 11.28
C SER A 324 10.74 -6.80 12.66
N ARG A 325 11.14 -5.92 13.60
CA ARG A 325 10.68 -5.96 15.00
C ARG A 325 9.48 -5.04 15.26
N GLY A 326 9.00 -4.34 14.23
CA GLY A 326 7.93 -3.35 14.35
C GLY A 326 6.66 -3.90 14.97
N GLU A 327 6.14 -5.00 14.42
CA GLU A 327 4.91 -5.67 14.90
C GLU A 327 5.06 -6.32 16.29
N SER A 328 6.28 -6.72 16.67
CA SER A 328 6.52 -7.49 17.88
C SER A 328 6.83 -6.64 19.10
N GLU A 329 7.65 -5.60 18.91
CA GLU A 329 8.28 -4.85 20.01
C GLU A 329 7.88 -3.37 20.03
N TRP A 330 7.24 -2.85 18.97
CA TRP A 330 6.96 -1.41 18.80
C TRP A 330 5.49 -1.08 18.59
N SER A 331 4.59 -2.07 18.60
CA SER A 331 3.15 -1.85 18.64
C SER A 331 2.62 -2.01 20.07
N ASP A 332 1.59 -1.23 20.43
CA ASP A 332 0.94 -1.32 21.75
C ASP A 332 0.08 -2.60 21.92
N GLY A 333 -0.06 -3.39 20.86
CA GLY A 333 -0.85 -4.60 20.85
C GLY A 333 -0.70 -5.40 19.56
N PHE A 334 -1.54 -6.42 19.43
CA PHE A 334 -1.60 -7.21 18.20
C PHE A 334 -2.15 -6.37 17.05
N VAL A 335 -1.40 -6.39 15.94
CA VAL A 335 -1.79 -5.76 14.69
C VAL A 335 -1.88 -6.87 13.63
N ASP A 336 -2.98 -6.88 12.88
CA ASP A 336 -3.19 -7.88 11.85
C ASP A 336 -2.24 -7.67 10.65
N PHE A 337 -2.05 -8.70 9.83
CA PHE A 337 -1.04 -8.69 8.76
C PHE A 337 -1.27 -7.60 7.70
N GLY A 338 -2.51 -7.18 7.47
CA GLY A 338 -2.83 -6.13 6.50
C GLY A 338 -2.20 -4.78 6.90
N PRO A 339 -2.56 -4.21 8.06
CA PRO A 339 -1.94 -2.99 8.55
C PRO A 339 -0.42 -3.09 8.74
N VAL A 340 0.12 -4.26 9.11
CA VAL A 340 1.58 -4.48 9.14
C VAL A 340 2.19 -4.33 7.74
N THR A 341 1.59 -4.95 6.73
CA THR A 341 2.03 -4.87 5.33
C THR A 341 1.93 -3.44 4.81
N GLU A 342 0.86 -2.72 5.17
CA GLU A 342 0.63 -1.32 4.80
C GLU A 342 1.69 -0.39 5.42
N ASN A 343 1.90 -0.49 6.73
CA ASN A 343 2.91 0.32 7.43
C ASN A 343 4.32 0.03 6.88
N LEU A 344 4.64 -1.23 6.55
CA LEU A 344 5.93 -1.58 5.97
C LEU A 344 6.08 -0.99 4.56
N ARG A 345 5.02 -1.02 3.73
CA ARG A 345 5.01 -0.41 2.39
C ARG A 345 5.34 1.07 2.47
N ASP A 346 4.65 1.80 3.34
CA ASP A 346 4.81 3.25 3.47
C ASP A 346 6.22 3.59 3.97
N PHE A 347 6.64 2.95 5.08
CA PHE A 347 7.98 3.13 5.64
C PHE A 347 9.09 2.88 4.62
N LEU A 348 9.04 1.77 3.86
CA LEU A 348 10.11 1.44 2.92
C LEU A 348 10.13 2.36 1.70
N ASN A 349 8.97 2.80 1.20
CA ASN A 349 8.92 3.75 0.09
C ASN A 349 9.46 5.11 0.52
N ASP A 350 9.09 5.60 1.70
CA ASP A 350 9.61 6.85 2.26
C ASP A 350 11.13 6.75 2.50
N ALA A 351 11.59 5.66 3.11
CA ALA A 351 13.01 5.42 3.32
C ALA A 351 13.81 5.37 2.01
N LEU A 352 13.26 4.82 0.93
CA LEU A 352 13.92 4.83 -0.37
C LEU A 352 14.00 6.24 -0.98
N VAL A 353 12.97 7.06 -0.79
CA VAL A 353 12.98 8.47 -1.19
C VAL A 353 14.08 9.22 -0.44
N ASP A 354 14.17 9.05 0.88
CA ASP A 354 15.21 9.67 1.72
C ASP A 354 16.63 9.25 1.30
N GLN A 355 16.78 8.00 0.85
CA GLN A 355 18.04 7.45 0.32
C GLN A 355 18.29 7.79 -1.16
N GLN A 356 17.48 8.69 -1.74
CA GLN A 356 17.55 9.13 -3.14
C GLN A 356 17.49 7.95 -4.13
N LYS A 357 16.75 6.89 -3.78
CA LYS A 357 16.54 5.72 -4.64
C LYS A 357 15.26 5.91 -5.45
N ILE A 358 15.43 6.37 -6.68
CA ILE A 358 14.32 6.58 -7.60
C ILE A 358 13.97 5.25 -8.27
N LEU A 359 12.82 4.70 -7.92
CA LEU A 359 12.22 3.58 -8.63
C LEU A 359 11.28 4.09 -9.74
N ARG A 360 11.16 3.32 -10.83
CA ARG A 360 10.22 3.61 -11.91
C ARG A 360 8.76 3.54 -11.44
N TYR A 361 8.46 2.55 -10.61
CA TYR A 361 7.20 2.39 -9.89
C TYR A 361 7.50 2.29 -8.39
N PRO A 362 6.59 2.72 -7.50
CA PRO A 362 6.78 2.53 -6.07
C PRO A 362 7.05 1.06 -5.72
N LEU A 363 7.79 0.85 -4.64
CA LEU A 363 8.16 -0.48 -4.16
C LEU A 363 6.89 -1.23 -3.73
N CYS A 364 6.70 -2.43 -4.26
CA CYS A 364 5.60 -3.31 -3.88
C CYS A 364 5.98 -4.18 -2.67
N VAL A 365 5.11 -4.29 -1.66
CA VAL A 365 5.26 -5.27 -0.59
C VAL A 365 4.40 -6.50 -0.89
N VAL A 366 5.04 -7.65 -1.03
CA VAL A 366 4.38 -8.94 -1.28
C VAL A 366 4.27 -9.70 0.03
N TYR A 367 3.06 -9.79 0.57
CA TYR A 367 2.77 -10.62 1.74
C TYR A 367 2.79 -12.10 1.38
N ILE A 368 3.56 -12.90 2.11
CA ILE A 368 3.74 -14.34 1.89
C ILE A 368 2.98 -15.10 2.97
N CYS A 369 2.01 -15.90 2.53
CA CYS A 369 1.25 -16.80 3.40
C CYS A 369 1.10 -18.19 2.81
N GLY A 370 0.87 -19.18 3.68
CA GLY A 370 0.47 -20.52 3.26
C GLY A 370 -0.97 -20.54 2.76
N LEU A 371 -1.28 -21.48 1.87
CA LEU A 371 -2.63 -21.72 1.35
C LEU A 371 -3.66 -21.98 2.47
N ASP A 372 -3.24 -22.59 3.59
CA ASP A 372 -4.08 -22.83 4.76
C ASP A 372 -4.52 -21.53 5.47
N HIS A 373 -3.67 -20.51 5.48
CA HIS A 373 -4.03 -19.20 6.01
C HIS A 373 -4.94 -18.45 5.04
N PHE A 374 -4.59 -18.48 3.75
CA PHE A 374 -5.38 -17.82 2.70
C PHE A 374 -6.84 -18.33 2.67
N ASN A 375 -7.04 -19.64 2.70
CA ASN A 375 -8.37 -20.25 2.67
C ASN A 375 -9.25 -19.88 3.88
N LYS A 376 -8.63 -19.42 4.98
CA LYS A 376 -9.32 -19.00 6.21
C LYS A 376 -9.52 -17.50 6.30
N CYS A 377 -8.88 -16.71 5.44
CA CYS A 377 -8.83 -15.26 5.57
C CYS A 377 -9.00 -14.55 4.23
N SER A 378 -10.24 -14.15 3.93
CA SER A 378 -10.55 -13.35 2.73
C SER A 378 -9.91 -11.96 2.75
N TYR A 379 -9.38 -11.51 3.88
CA TYR A 379 -8.69 -10.22 3.99
C TYR A 379 -7.40 -10.17 3.17
N ALA A 380 -6.72 -11.30 2.97
CA ALA A 380 -5.53 -11.37 2.11
C ALA A 380 -5.83 -10.92 0.66
N GLU A 381 -7.01 -11.28 0.12
CA GLU A 381 -7.46 -10.84 -1.20
C GLU A 381 -7.76 -9.34 -1.25
N ARG A 382 -8.34 -8.79 -0.18
CA ARG A 382 -8.67 -7.36 -0.12
C ARG A 382 -7.40 -6.52 -0.05
N MET A 383 -6.45 -6.94 0.78
CA MET A 383 -5.15 -6.31 0.91
C MET A 383 -4.38 -6.34 -0.42
N ALA A 384 -4.39 -7.45 -1.15
CA ALA A 384 -3.69 -7.58 -2.43
C ALA A 384 -4.25 -6.69 -3.57
N LYS A 385 -5.41 -6.06 -3.37
CA LYS A 385 -5.97 -5.05 -4.30
C LYS A 385 -5.52 -3.62 -4.01
N GLN A 386 -4.86 -3.38 -2.88
CA GLN A 386 -4.38 -2.06 -2.52
C GLN A 386 -3.12 -1.69 -3.32
N ASP A 387 -2.90 -0.40 -3.51
CA ASP A 387 -1.76 0.11 -4.27
C ASP A 387 -0.43 -0.36 -3.66
N ASN A 388 0.45 -0.86 -4.53
CA ASN A 388 1.80 -1.35 -4.20
C ASN A 388 1.82 -2.44 -3.12
N MET A 389 0.77 -3.24 -3.07
CA MET A 389 0.68 -4.43 -2.23
C MET A 389 0.28 -5.62 -3.09
N SER A 390 0.75 -6.81 -2.71
CA SER A 390 0.34 -8.07 -3.33
C SER A 390 0.38 -9.16 -2.27
N CYS A 391 -0.17 -10.32 -2.58
CA CYS A 391 -0.11 -11.50 -1.73
C CYS A 391 0.36 -12.70 -2.56
N ALA A 392 1.47 -13.31 -2.16
CA ALA A 392 1.91 -14.58 -2.73
C ALA A 392 1.50 -15.75 -1.82
N ILE A 393 0.72 -16.65 -2.39
CA ILE A 393 0.09 -17.78 -1.70
C ILE A 393 0.91 -19.02 -2.03
N VAL A 394 1.51 -19.60 -1.00
CA VAL A 394 2.39 -20.75 -1.12
C VAL A 394 1.60 -22.03 -0.87
N TYR A 395 1.66 -22.97 -1.82
CA TYR A 395 1.05 -24.29 -1.69
C TYR A 395 1.42 -24.98 -0.36
N ARG A 396 0.46 -25.70 0.23
CA ARG A 396 0.59 -26.50 1.45
C ARG A 396 0.00 -27.88 1.19
N VAL A 397 0.69 -28.93 1.62
CA VAL A 397 0.25 -30.31 1.35
C VAL A 397 -1.11 -30.56 2.00
N GLY A 398 -2.07 -31.05 1.21
CA GLY A 398 -3.41 -31.38 1.68
C GLY A 398 -4.36 -30.18 1.83
N CYS A 399 -3.96 -28.99 1.38
CA CYS A 399 -4.85 -27.82 1.33
C CYS A 399 -5.59 -27.74 -0.01
N ASP A 400 -6.85 -27.30 0.03
CA ASP A 400 -7.69 -27.12 -1.15
C ASP A 400 -7.27 -25.89 -1.98
N GLU A 401 -7.13 -26.07 -3.29
CA GLU A 401 -6.75 -25.03 -4.26
C GLU A 401 -7.95 -24.41 -4.99
N GLN A 402 -9.19 -24.85 -4.74
CA GLN A 402 -10.37 -24.37 -5.47
C GLN A 402 -10.51 -22.83 -5.43
N GLN A 403 -10.19 -22.21 -4.29
CA GLN A 403 -10.28 -20.75 -4.12
C GLN A 403 -9.23 -20.00 -4.96
N ILE A 404 -8.04 -20.58 -5.17
CA ILE A 404 -6.91 -19.94 -5.86
C ILE A 404 -7.28 -19.46 -7.25
N SER A 405 -7.95 -20.32 -8.03
CA SER A 405 -8.29 -20.03 -9.43
C SER A 405 -9.16 -18.77 -9.59
N ARG A 406 -9.99 -18.47 -8.59
CA ARG A 406 -10.87 -17.29 -8.58
C ARG A 406 -10.11 -16.05 -8.12
N SER A 407 -9.27 -16.17 -7.10
CA SER A 407 -8.57 -15.05 -6.46
C SER A 407 -7.42 -14.53 -7.33
N VAL A 408 -6.55 -15.42 -7.84
CA VAL A 408 -5.42 -15.03 -8.72
C VAL A 408 -5.89 -14.23 -9.94
N LYS A 409 -7.07 -14.57 -10.49
CA LYS A 409 -7.65 -13.85 -11.63
C LYS A 409 -8.22 -12.48 -11.28
N LYS A 410 -8.54 -12.20 -10.01
CA LYS A 410 -9.35 -11.04 -9.61
C LYS A 410 -8.68 -10.07 -8.62
N SER A 411 -7.59 -10.46 -7.95
CA SER A 411 -7.17 -9.75 -6.73
C SER A 411 -5.67 -9.46 -6.58
N GLY A 412 -4.86 -9.42 -7.64
CA GLY A 412 -3.42 -9.12 -7.52
C GLY A 412 -2.64 -10.18 -6.69
N CYS A 413 -3.29 -11.31 -6.39
CA CYS A 413 -2.71 -12.45 -5.70
C CYS A 413 -1.88 -13.28 -6.68
N ILE A 414 -0.78 -13.83 -6.19
CA ILE A 414 0.17 -14.65 -6.94
C ILE A 414 0.17 -16.04 -6.31
N TYR A 415 -0.11 -17.08 -7.09
CA TYR A 415 -0.04 -18.44 -6.58
C TYR A 415 1.31 -19.07 -6.91
N ILE A 416 1.95 -19.68 -5.91
CA ILE A 416 3.23 -20.38 -6.06
C ILE A 416 2.96 -21.88 -5.91
N PRO A 417 2.79 -22.60 -7.04
CA PRO A 417 2.60 -24.03 -7.01
C PRO A 417 3.91 -24.70 -6.58
N LEU A 418 3.89 -25.45 -5.47
CA LEU A 418 5.05 -26.23 -4.97
C LEU A 418 4.69 -27.71 -4.80
N VAL A 419 3.85 -28.21 -5.71
CA VAL A 419 3.23 -29.54 -5.58
C VAL A 419 4.27 -30.66 -5.67
N LYS A 420 5.40 -30.44 -6.36
CA LYS A 420 6.47 -31.43 -6.53
C LYS A 420 7.57 -31.28 -5.48
N GLU A 421 7.74 -30.08 -4.94
CA GLU A 421 8.80 -29.68 -4.02
C GLU A 421 8.42 -29.93 -2.55
N ARG A 422 7.12 -30.05 -2.25
CA ARG A 422 6.62 -30.31 -0.90
C ARG A 422 6.16 -31.73 -0.70
N ASN A 423 6.46 -32.28 0.48
CA ASN A 423 5.92 -33.54 0.95
C ASN A 423 5.53 -33.46 2.43
N LYS A 424 4.73 -34.42 2.90
CA LYS A 424 4.24 -34.45 4.28
C LYS A 424 5.35 -34.52 5.34
N LEU A 425 6.54 -35.01 4.98
CA LEU A 425 7.65 -35.13 5.92
C LEU A 425 8.33 -33.78 6.18
N THR A 426 8.34 -32.86 5.20
CA THR A 426 8.99 -31.55 5.32
C THR A 426 8.02 -30.41 5.64
N ASP A 427 6.72 -30.60 5.40
CA ASP A 427 5.66 -29.62 5.69
C ASP A 427 5.23 -29.67 7.18
N VAL A 428 6.18 -29.36 8.07
CA VAL A 428 6.03 -29.43 9.53
C VAL A 428 5.55 -28.11 10.11
N SER A 429 4.63 -28.17 11.09
CA SER A 429 4.14 -27.00 11.82
C SER A 429 4.95 -26.72 13.10
N SER A 430 4.96 -25.46 13.55
CA SER A 430 5.59 -25.10 14.84
C SER A 430 4.92 -25.80 16.04
N THR A 431 3.63 -26.18 15.92
CA THR A 431 2.94 -26.96 16.96
C THR A 431 3.58 -28.33 17.15
N LEU A 432 3.90 -29.03 16.06
CA LEU A 432 4.58 -30.32 16.13
C LEU A 432 5.99 -30.18 16.73
N ILE A 433 6.72 -29.11 16.37
CA ILE A 433 8.04 -28.81 16.94
C ILE A 433 7.95 -28.59 18.45
N ARG A 434 6.97 -27.81 18.94
CA ARG A 434 6.76 -27.62 20.38
C ARG A 434 6.41 -28.91 21.10
N GLN A 435 5.57 -29.76 20.51
CA GLN A 435 5.25 -31.06 21.07
C GLN A 435 6.51 -31.93 21.21
N TYR A 436 7.44 -31.89 20.26
CA TYR A 436 8.73 -32.58 20.40
C TYR A 436 9.57 -32.03 21.55
N PHE A 437 9.67 -30.71 21.72
CA PHE A 437 10.38 -30.11 22.86
C PHE A 437 9.75 -30.47 24.21
N GLN A 438 8.42 -30.59 24.28
CA GLN A 438 7.73 -30.97 25.52
C GLN A 438 7.89 -32.45 25.86
N LYS A 439 7.92 -33.34 24.85
CA LYS A 439 7.97 -34.80 25.02
C LYS A 439 9.39 -35.35 25.19
N SER A 440 10.42 -34.68 24.66
CA SER A 440 11.77 -35.24 24.58
C SER A 440 12.78 -34.48 25.44
N ALA A 441 13.00 -34.95 26.67
CA ALA A 441 14.32 -34.86 27.29
C ALA A 441 15.27 -35.98 26.79
N SER A 442 14.74 -37.05 26.17
CA SER A 442 15.50 -38.29 25.89
C SER A 442 15.56 -38.74 24.42
N ASN A 443 14.85 -38.10 23.47
CA ASN A 443 14.90 -38.50 22.05
C ASN A 443 14.92 -37.28 21.12
N THR A 444 16.07 -36.61 21.04
CA THR A 444 16.29 -35.36 20.28
C THR A 444 16.62 -35.58 18.80
N SER A 445 16.97 -36.79 18.36
CA SER A 445 17.42 -37.05 16.99
C SER A 445 16.36 -36.74 15.92
N ASN A 446 15.07 -36.88 16.26
CA ASN A 446 13.97 -36.60 15.34
C ASN A 446 13.70 -35.11 15.13
N ILE A 447 14.02 -34.23 16.10
CA ILE A 447 13.74 -32.79 15.96
C ILE A 447 14.79 -32.08 15.11
N GLU A 448 16.00 -32.64 15.02
CA GLU A 448 17.16 -31.99 14.37
C GLU A 448 16.91 -31.65 12.90
N ARG A 449 16.06 -32.43 12.23
CA ARG A 449 15.70 -32.20 10.82
C ARG A 449 14.68 -31.09 10.61
N PHE A 450 14.01 -30.65 11.68
CA PHE A 450 12.89 -29.70 11.62
C PHE A 450 13.19 -28.37 12.27
N ILE A 451 14.41 -28.18 12.79
CA ILE A 451 14.79 -26.95 13.47
C ILE A 451 16.24 -26.59 13.15
N TYR A 452 16.49 -25.30 13.05
CA TYR A 452 17.84 -24.77 12.90
C TYR A 452 18.68 -25.04 14.16
N PRO A 453 19.90 -25.62 14.05
CA PRO A 453 20.87 -25.72 15.14
C PRO A 453 20.97 -24.53 16.10
N ASN A 454 20.99 -23.29 15.60
CA ASN A 454 21.04 -22.06 16.40
C ASN A 454 19.75 -21.86 17.19
N VAL A 455 18.60 -22.07 16.56
CA VAL A 455 17.28 -22.01 17.22
C VAL A 455 17.21 -23.08 18.31
N ARG A 456 17.64 -24.32 18.02
CA ARG A 456 17.71 -25.40 19.01
C ARG A 456 18.59 -25.03 20.19
N ARG A 457 19.83 -24.56 19.94
CA ARG A 457 20.79 -24.19 20.99
C ARG A 457 20.19 -23.11 21.90
N TYR A 458 19.55 -22.10 21.31
CA TYR A 458 18.87 -21.05 22.07
C TYR A 458 17.72 -21.61 22.91
N MET A 459 16.84 -22.41 22.29
CA MET A 459 15.69 -23.03 22.96
C MET A 459 16.13 -23.92 24.12
N SER A 460 17.12 -24.80 23.93
CA SER A 460 17.65 -25.67 24.98
C SER A 460 18.28 -24.88 26.12
N LYS A 461 19.02 -23.80 25.83
CA LYS A 461 19.68 -22.97 26.85
C LYS A 461 18.68 -22.20 27.71
N LYS A 462 17.64 -21.64 27.12
CA LYS A 462 16.72 -20.72 27.79
C LYS A 462 15.43 -21.37 28.30
N TYR A 463 14.95 -22.38 27.56
CA TYR A 463 13.65 -23.04 27.78
C TYR A 463 13.78 -24.55 28.05
N GLY A 464 14.99 -25.10 28.02
CA GLY A 464 15.21 -26.48 28.43
C GLY A 464 14.87 -26.67 29.91
N LYS A 465 14.16 -27.76 30.24
CA LYS A 465 14.00 -28.18 31.63
C LYS A 465 15.39 -28.49 32.20
N LYS A 466 15.75 -27.82 33.29
CA LYS A 466 16.96 -28.15 34.07
C LYS A 466 16.80 -29.49 34.77
#